data_AF-A0A8I2FXC8-F1
#
_entry.id   AF-A0A8I2FXC8-F1
#
_cell.length_a   1.000
_cell.length_b   1.000
_cell.length_c   1.000
_cell.angle_alpha   90.00
_cell.angle_beta   90.00
_cell.angle_gamma   90.00
#
_symmetry.space_group_name_H-M   'P 1'
#
loop_
_entity.id
_entity.type
_entity.pdbx_description
1 polymer ?
#
loop_
_entity_poly.entity_id
_entity_poly.type
_entity_poly.pdbx_seq_one_letter_code
_entity_poly.pdbx_strand_id
1 'polypeptide(L)' 'RFFEKSGTVDPEASYYVPLENVVNPDNQDIKTMVDRGRYFSIFAPRQSGKTTYLTHFCKELHKGHTV' A
#
# COMPACT_ATOMS: atom_id res chain seq x y z
N ARG A 1 -13.14 -12.42 9.80
CA ARG A 1 -12.14 -11.33 9.71
C ARG A 1 -12.41 -10.33 10.82
N PHE A 2 -11.38 -9.67 11.33
CA PHE A 2 -11.49 -8.64 12.39
C PHE A 2 -10.64 -7.43 12.02
N PHE A 3 -10.89 -6.28 12.65
CA PHE A 3 -9.98 -5.13 12.55
C PHE A 3 -8.89 -5.31 13.60
N GLU A 4 -7.63 -5.32 13.16
CA GLU A 4 -6.50 -5.37 14.09
C GLU A 4 -6.56 -4.20 15.06
N LYS A 5 -6.37 -4.49 16.35
CA LYS A 5 -6.32 -3.45 17.40
C LYS A 5 -4.90 -2.97 17.69
N SER A 6 -3.88 -3.62 17.13
CA SER A 6 -2.46 -3.26 17.23
C SER A 6 -1.62 -4.08 16.24
N GLY A 7 -0.46 -3.57 15.83
CA GLY A 7 0.47 -4.30 14.96
C GLY A 7 0.19 -4.14 13.46
N THR A 8 0.88 -4.96 12.67
CA THR A 8 0.71 -5.02 11.21
C THR A 8 -0.56 -5.80 10.87
N VAL A 9 -1.31 -5.32 9.89
CA VAL A 9 -2.53 -6.01 9.43
C VAL A 9 -2.14 -7.25 8.65
N ASP A 10 -2.65 -8.41 9.06
CA ASP A 10 -2.58 -9.66 8.30
C ASP A 10 -3.73 -9.69 7.26
N PRO A 11 -3.45 -9.65 5.94
CA PRO A 11 -4.47 -9.67 4.90
C PRO A 11 -5.37 -10.93 4.88
N GLU A 12 -4.86 -12.06 5.38
CA GLU A 12 -5.60 -13.33 5.39
C GLU A 12 -6.62 -13.37 6.54
N ALA A 13 -6.21 -12.87 7.71
CA ALA A 13 -7.01 -12.92 8.94
C ALA A 13 -7.87 -11.66 9.18
N SER A 14 -7.47 -10.50 8.66
CA SER A 14 -7.98 -9.19 9.08
C SER A 14 -8.60 -8.36 7.95
N TYR A 15 -9.54 -7.48 8.30
CA TYR A 15 -10.08 -6.51 7.36
C TYR A 15 -9.00 -5.48 7.01
N TYR A 16 -8.74 -5.30 5.72
CA TYR A 16 -7.85 -4.27 5.21
C TYR A 16 -8.48 -3.59 4.00
N VAL A 17 -8.00 -2.38 3.69
CA VAL A 17 -8.45 -1.66 2.49
C VAL A 17 -7.44 -1.97 1.37
N PRO A 18 -7.83 -2.73 0.33
CA PRO A 18 -6.99 -2.88 -0.84
C PRO A 18 -6.85 -1.52 -1.53
N LEU A 19 -5.62 -1.08 -1.75
CA LEU A 19 -5.33 0.24 -2.34
C LEU A 19 -5.17 0.17 -3.87
N GLU A 20 -5.61 -0.91 -4.50
CA GLU A 20 -5.49 -1.15 -5.95
C GLU A 20 -6.16 -0.06 -6.80
N ASN A 21 -7.23 0.56 -6.27
CA ASN A 21 -7.95 1.66 -6.92
C ASN A 21 -7.59 3.05 -6.35
N VAL A 22 -6.57 3.13 -5.48
CA VAL A 22 -6.16 4.40 -4.90
C VAL A 22 -5.24 5.12 -5.87
N VAL A 23 -5.82 6.09 -6.56
CA VAL A 23 -5.15 6.96 -7.52
C VAL A 23 -5.11 8.40 -7.01
N ASN A 24 -4.14 9.18 -7.48
CA ASN A 24 -4.12 10.63 -7.25
C ASN A 24 -5.16 11.36 -8.15
N PRO A 25 -5.36 12.68 -8.01
CA PRO A 25 -6.29 13.45 -8.86
C PRO A 25 -5.99 13.40 -10.36
N ASP A 26 -4.76 13.05 -10.75
CA ASP A 26 -4.35 12.85 -12.14
C ASP A 26 -4.58 11.40 -12.62
N ASN A 27 -5.33 10.59 -11.85
CA ASN A 27 -5.60 9.18 -12.11
C ASN A 27 -4.34 8.31 -12.20
N GLN A 28 -3.30 8.62 -11.42
CA GLN A 28 -2.05 7.85 -11.35
C GLN A 28 -2.05 6.96 -10.11
N ASP A 29 -1.73 5.68 -10.30
CA ASP A 29 -1.48 4.75 -9.21
C ASP A 29 -0.11 4.99 -8.54
N ILE A 30 0.09 4.31 -7.41
CA ILE A 30 1.32 4.48 -6.60
C ILE A 30 2.56 4.04 -7.37
N LYS A 31 2.48 3.01 -8.23
CA LYS A 31 3.60 2.56 -9.05
C LYS A 31 4.02 3.63 -10.06
N THR A 32 3.07 4.21 -10.77
CA THR A 32 3.30 5.28 -11.75
C THR A 32 3.93 6.50 -11.09
N MET A 33 3.54 6.82 -9.86
CA MET A 33 4.15 7.91 -9.10
C MET A 33 5.61 7.61 -8.73
N VAL A 34 5.91 6.38 -8.28
CA VAL A 34 7.27 5.92 -7.97
C VAL A 34 8.17 5.93 -9.22
N ASP A 35 7.69 5.38 -10.33
CA ASP A 35 8.46 5.31 -11.60
C ASP A 35 8.83 6.72 -12.10
N ARG A 36 8.04 7.74 -11.75
CA ARG A 36 8.28 9.16 -12.08
C ARG A 36 9.13 9.91 -11.05
N GLY A 37 9.62 9.24 -10.01
CA GLY A 37 10.38 9.86 -8.93
C GLY A 37 9.56 10.86 -8.10
N ARG A 38 8.24 10.69 -8.02
CA ARG A 38 7.35 11.60 -7.28
C ARG A 38 7.17 11.12 -5.83
N TYR A 39 7.19 12.09 -4.91
CA TYR A 39 6.76 11.86 -3.53
C TYR A 39 5.24 11.74 -3.46
N PHE A 40 4.73 10.86 -2.60
CA PHE A 40 3.30 10.72 -2.32
C PHE A 40 3.07 10.49 -0.82
N SER A 41 1.86 10.83 -0.36
CA SER A 41 1.42 10.63 1.03
C SER A 41 0.15 9.80 1.05
N ILE A 42 0.10 8.78 1.90
CA ILE A 42 -1.09 7.95 2.09
C ILE A 42 -1.81 8.39 3.37
N PHE A 43 -2.94 9.09 3.21
CA PHE A 43 -3.81 9.47 4.32
C PHE A 43 -4.95 8.46 4.46
N ALA A 44 -4.89 7.62 5.49
CA ALA A 44 -5.97 6.70 5.84
C ALA A 44 -6.02 6.47 7.35
N PRO A 45 -7.20 6.14 7.94
CA PRO A 45 -7.37 5.94 9.38
C PRO A 45 -6.37 4.96 10.00
N ARG A 46 -6.16 5.01 11.33
CA ARG A 46 -5.32 4.02 12.03
C ARG A 46 -5.81 2.60 11.70
N GLN A 47 -4.86 1.65 11.59
CA GLN A 47 -5.12 0.23 11.29
C GLN A 47 -5.76 -0.07 9.93
N SER A 48 -5.80 0.89 9.01
CA SER A 48 -6.30 0.66 7.65
C SER A 48 -5.38 -0.20 6.75
N GLY A 49 -4.28 -0.74 7.28
CA GLY A 49 -3.33 -1.55 6.50
C GLY A 49 -2.27 -0.77 5.72
N LYS A 50 -2.07 0.54 5.97
CA LYS A 50 -1.04 1.36 5.29
C LYS A 50 0.37 0.73 5.31
N THR A 51 0.83 0.30 6.48
CA THR A 51 2.15 -0.32 6.65
C THR A 51 2.25 -1.66 5.94
N THR A 52 1.21 -2.49 6.02
CA THR A 52 1.13 -3.77 5.31
C THR A 52 1.21 -3.57 3.80
N TYR A 53 0.41 -2.64 3.27
CA TYR A 53 0.41 -2.30 1.85
C TYR A 53 1.80 -1.84 1.38
N LEU A 54 2.40 -0.84 2.05
CA LEU A 54 3.72 -0.33 1.66
C LEU A 54 4.80 -1.43 1.74
N THR A 55 4.73 -2.32 2.73
CA THR A 55 5.67 -3.43 2.85
C THR A 55 5.53 -4.40 1.68
N HIS A 56 4.31 -4.75 1.28
CA HIS A 56 4.07 -5.62 0.13
C HIS A 56 4.55 -4.97 -1.17
N PHE A 57 4.14 -3.72 -1.40
CA PHE A 57 4.50 -2.94 -2.58
C PHE A 57 6.02 -2.80 -2.74
N CYS A 58 6.76 -2.49 -1.67
CA CYS A 58 8.23 -2.43 -1.70
C CYS A 58 8.87 -3.78 -2.05
N LYS A 59 8.30 -4.90 -1.61
CA LYS A 59 8.77 -6.25 -1.97
C LYS A 59 8.55 -6.53 -3.45
N GLU A 60 7.41 -6.13 -4.00
CA GLU A 60 7.11 -6.26 -5.43
C GLU A 60 8.07 -5.42 -6.28
N LEU A 61 8.33 -4.17 -5.88
CA LEU A 61 9.30 -3.31 -6.55
C LEU A 61 10.72 -3.92 -6.55
N HIS A 62 11.12 -4.58 -5.47
CA HIS A 62 12.41 -5.29 -5.41
C HIS A 62 12.46 -6.50 -6.34
N LYS A 63 11.38 -7.29 -6.42
CA LYS A 63 11.29 -8.44 -7.34
C LYS A 63 11.35 -8.02 -8.81
N GLY A 64 10.80 -6.85 -9.15
CA GLY A 64 10.89 -6.28 -10.49
C GLY A 64 12.28 -5.71 -10.85
N HIS A 65 13.17 -5.53 -9.87
CA HIS A 65 14.54 -5.02 -10.03
C HIS A 65 15.61 -6.12 -10.04
N THR A 66 15.23 -7.40 -10.04
CA THR A 66 16.19 -8.49 -10.24
C THR A 66 16.67 -8.47 -11.69
N VAL A 67 17.80 -7.81 -11.91
CA VAL A 67 18.61 -7.80 -13.15
C VAL A 67 19.38 -9.10 -13.27
#